data_AF-A0A3M0HZR0-F1
#
_entry.id   AF-A0A3M0HZR0-F1
#
_cell.length_a   1.000
_cell.length_b   1.000
_cell.length_c   1.000
_cell.angle_alpha   90.00
_cell.angle_beta   90.00
_cell.angle_gamma   90.00
#
_symmetry.space_group_name_H-M   'P 1'
#
loop_
_entity.id
_entity.type
_entity.pdbx_description
1 polymer ?
#
loop_
_entity_poly.entity_id
_entity_poly.type
_entity_poly.pdbx_seq_one_letter_code
_entity_poly.pdbx_strand_id
1 'polypeptide(L)'
;MARPHVHPGVALTTAPAQARDTPGRAPGRQHVVGVLVVDAENVRARYECYRPGCPKPREEPIRPSAIKAFIDGIKARHLSQYHEEQR
;
A
#
# COMPACT_ATOMS: atom_id res chain seq x y z
N MET A 1 -17.52 -64.55 -4.92
CA MET A 1 -17.26 -63.33 -5.73
C MET A 1 -17.72 -62.14 -4.91
N ALA A 2 -16.81 -61.47 -4.20
CA ALA A 2 -17.12 -60.35 -3.30
C ALA A 2 -16.44 -59.08 -3.84
N ARG A 3 -17.23 -58.01 -4.01
CA ARG A 3 -16.79 -56.72 -4.56
C ARG A 3 -16.07 -55.92 -3.45
N PRO A 4 -14.91 -55.28 -3.72
CA PRO A 4 -14.28 -54.41 -2.73
C PRO A 4 -15.01 -53.06 -2.63
N HIS A 5 -15.23 -52.62 -1.38
CA HIS A 5 -15.66 -51.26 -1.05
C HIS A 5 -14.49 -50.29 -1.26
N VAL A 6 -14.71 -49.27 -2.10
CA VAL A 6 -13.79 -48.13 -2.27
C VAL A 6 -14.27 -46.99 -1.38
N HIS A 7 -13.39 -46.49 -0.50
CA HIS A 7 -13.60 -45.25 0.25
C HIS A 7 -13.40 -44.04 -0.68
N PRO A 8 -14.28 -43.02 -0.67
CA PRO A 8 -14.00 -41.78 -1.37
C PRO A 8 -12.96 -40.97 -0.59
N GLY A 9 -11.82 -40.72 -1.24
CA GLY A 9 -10.77 -39.83 -0.77
C GLY A 9 -11.29 -38.40 -0.62
N VAL A 10 -10.88 -37.75 0.46
CA VAL A 10 -11.09 -36.32 0.69
C VAL A 10 -10.36 -35.55 -0.41
N ALA A 11 -11.12 -35.00 -1.35
CA ALA A 11 -10.62 -33.98 -2.25
C ALA A 11 -10.32 -32.72 -1.42
N LEU A 12 -9.04 -32.33 -1.32
CA LEU A 12 -8.70 -30.96 -0.94
C LEU A 12 -9.24 -30.04 -2.03
N THR A 13 -10.40 -29.43 -1.77
CA THR A 13 -10.91 -28.32 -2.56
C THR A 13 -10.02 -27.11 -2.28
N THR A 14 -9.06 -26.85 -3.17
CA THR A 14 -8.42 -25.54 -3.26
C THR A 14 -9.49 -24.55 -3.68
N ALA A 15 -10.01 -23.78 -2.73
CA ALA A 15 -10.96 -22.71 -3.03
C ALA A 15 -10.26 -21.69 -3.95
N PRO A 16 -10.82 -21.35 -5.12
CA PRO A 16 -10.30 -20.24 -5.90
C PRO A 16 -10.51 -18.96 -5.11
N ALA A 17 -9.46 -18.16 -4.96
CA ALA A 17 -9.56 -16.80 -4.44
C ALA A 17 -10.58 -16.05 -5.30
N GLN A 18 -11.78 -15.80 -4.75
CA GLN A 18 -12.81 -15.06 -5.47
C GLN A 18 -12.34 -13.62 -5.62
N ALA A 19 -11.75 -13.32 -6.77
CA ALA A 19 -11.65 -11.96 -7.26
C ALA A 19 -13.08 -11.41 -7.33
N ARG A 20 -13.39 -10.43 -6.48
CA ARG A 20 -14.67 -9.72 -6.55
C ARG A 20 -14.65 -8.86 -7.80
N ASP A 21 -15.12 -9.43 -8.91
CA ASP A 21 -15.47 -8.71 -10.15
C ASP A 21 -16.71 -7.85 -9.88
N THR A 22 -16.50 -6.78 -9.11
CA THR A 22 -17.42 -5.65 -9.13
C THR A 22 -17.06 -4.87 -10.38
N PRO A 23 -18.00 -4.45 -11.25
CA PRO A 23 -17.75 -3.44 -12.26
C PRO A 23 -17.37 -2.15 -11.52
N GLY A 24 -16.09 -2.06 -11.16
CA GLY A 24 -15.54 -1.03 -10.32
C GLY A 24 -15.68 0.26 -11.09
N ARG A 25 -16.47 1.18 -10.55
CA ARG A 25 -16.49 2.58 -10.94
C ARG A 25 -15.10 2.99 -11.42
N ALA A 26 -14.98 3.36 -12.70
CA ALA A 26 -13.72 3.87 -13.23
C ALA A 26 -13.19 4.92 -12.24
N PRO A 27 -11.96 4.78 -11.71
CA PRO A 27 -11.45 5.73 -10.74
C PRO A 27 -11.53 7.10 -11.40
N GLY A 28 -12.36 8.00 -10.84
CA GLY A 28 -12.35 9.40 -11.24
C GLY A 28 -10.91 9.88 -11.19
N ARG A 29 -10.51 10.79 -12.10
CA ARG A 29 -9.13 11.28 -12.22
C ARG A 29 -8.53 11.53 -10.84
N GLN A 30 -7.71 10.59 -10.36
CA GLN A 30 -7.10 10.70 -9.03
C GLN A 30 -6.04 11.78 -9.16
N HIS A 31 -6.22 12.88 -8.44
CA HIS A 31 -5.24 13.95 -8.45
C HIS A 31 -4.08 13.53 -7.56
N VAL A 32 -2.91 13.31 -8.16
CA VAL A 32 -1.70 12.94 -7.43
C VAL A 32 -1.22 14.18 -6.67
N VAL A 33 -1.43 14.19 -5.36
CA VAL A 33 -1.05 15.32 -4.48
C VAL A 33 0.39 15.24 -3.99
N GLY A 34 1.07 14.12 -4.20
CA GLY A 34 2.47 13.92 -3.85
C GLY A 34 2.95 12.51 -4.16
N VAL A 35 4.26 12.31 -4.09
CA VAL A 35 4.94 11.04 -4.34
C VAL A 35 5.87 10.70 -3.18
N LEU A 36 5.90 9.42 -2.81
CA LEU A 36 6.88 8.84 -1.91
C LEU A 36 7.68 7.80 -2.70
N VAL A 37 8.98 8.02 -2.82
CA VAL A 37 9.91 7.06 -3.38
C VAL A 37 10.72 6.45 -2.24
N VAL A 38 10.75 5.12 -2.18
CA VAL A 38 11.62 4.38 -1.27
C VAL A 38 12.61 3.59 -2.10
N ASP A 39 13.87 3.99 -2.02
CA ASP A 39 15.01 3.29 -2.59
C ASP A 39 15.57 2.35 -1.52
N ALA A 40 15.19 1.07 -1.62
CA ALA A 40 15.65 0.05 -0.69
C ALA A 40 17.11 -0.35 -0.93
N GLU A 41 17.64 -0.14 -2.14
CA GLU A 41 19.01 -0.49 -2.52
C GLU A 41 20.00 0.53 -1.97
N ASN A 42 19.66 1.83 -2.07
CA ASN A 42 20.46 2.92 -1.51
C ASN A 42 20.01 3.37 -0.12
N VAL A 43 19.03 2.68 0.48
CA VAL A 43 18.58 2.91 1.86
C VAL A 43 18.14 4.36 2.05
N ARG A 44 17.25 4.86 1.18
CA ARG A 44 16.78 6.25 1.13
C ARG A 44 15.28 6.33 0.90
N ALA A 45 14.64 7.31 1.50
CA ALA A 45 13.27 7.69 1.16
C ALA A 45 13.20 9.18 0.81
N ARG A 46 12.45 9.49 -0.25
CA ARG A 46 12.16 10.85 -0.68
C ARG A 46 10.67 11.04 -0.79
N TYR A 47 10.15 12.05 -0.10
CA TYR A 47 8.78 12.48 -0.19
C TYR A 47 8.70 13.87 -0.81
N GLU A 48 7.84 14.02 -1.81
CA GLU A 48 7.58 15.27 -2.49
C GLU A 48 6.08 15.51 -2.55
N CYS A 49 5.64 16.66 -2.06
CA CYS A 49 4.24 17.07 -2.09
C CYS A 49 4.05 18.14 -3.16
N TYR A 50 3.06 17.94 -4.02
CA TYR A 50 2.76 18.84 -5.14
C TYR A 50 1.69 19.88 -4.81
N ARG A 51 1.14 19.87 -3.58
CA ARG A 51 0.21 20.91 -3.15
C ARG A 51 0.94 22.26 -2.99
N PRO A 52 0.30 23.37 -3.38
CA PRO A 52 0.86 24.71 -3.17
C PRO A 52 1.18 24.96 -1.70
N GLY A 53 2.29 25.68 -1.45
CA GLY A 53 2.72 26.03 -0.09
C GLY A 53 3.55 24.97 0.63
N CYS A 54 3.83 23.83 -0.01
CA CYS A 54 4.69 22.82 0.56
C CYS A 54 6.18 23.18 0.52
N PRO A 55 6.96 22.76 1.53
CA PRO A 55 8.40 22.88 1.53
C PRO A 55 9.04 21.98 0.46
N LYS A 56 10.34 22.20 0.21
CA LYS A 56 11.16 21.35 -0.68
C LYS A 56 11.03 19.85 -0.33
N PRO A 57 11.28 18.96 -1.30
CA PRO A 57 11.22 17.51 -1.09
C PRO A 57 12.01 17.10 0.16
N ARG A 58 11.39 16.27 1.01
CA ARG A 58 12.04 15.73 2.19
C ARG A 58 12.71 14.42 1.82
N GLU A 59 14.01 14.36 2.03
CA GLU A 59 14.80 13.17 1.74
C GLU A 59 15.59 12.76 2.97
N GLU A 60 15.50 11.49 3.34
CA GLU A 60 16.19 10.96 4.51
C GLU A 60 16.76 9.56 4.21
N PRO A 61 17.97 9.23 4.68
CA PRO A 61 18.44 7.86 4.68
C PRO A 61 17.53 7.02 5.59
N ILE A 62 17.05 5.88 5.09
CA ILE A 62 16.06 5.07 5.80
C ILE A 62 16.38 3.58 5.76
N ARG A 63 16.49 2.98 6.93
CA ARG A 63 16.49 1.51 7.04
C ARG A 63 15.09 0.98 6.73
N PRO A 64 14.95 -0.24 6.18
CA PRO A 64 13.62 -0.82 5.90
C PRO A 64 12.67 -0.80 7.09
N SER A 65 13.18 -1.04 8.31
CA SER A 65 12.39 -1.00 9.55
C SER A 65 11.85 0.40 9.92
N ALA A 66 12.43 1.47 9.39
CA ALA A 66 12.07 2.85 9.70
C ALA A 66 11.08 3.47 8.70
N ILE A 67 10.78 2.81 7.57
CA ILE A 67 9.88 3.31 6.52
C ILE A 67 8.52 3.71 7.10
N LYS A 68 7.95 2.86 7.96
CA LYS A 68 6.66 3.16 8.59
C LYS A 68 6.71 4.45 9.42
N ALA A 69 7.76 4.62 10.23
CA ALA A 69 7.91 5.82 11.06
C ALA A 69 8.08 7.09 10.22
N PHE A 70 8.76 7.00 9.07
CA PHE A 70 8.88 8.12 8.13
C PHE A 70 7.53 8.50 7.50
N ILE A 71 6.76 7.51 7.03
CA ILE A 71 5.41 7.73 6.50
C ILE A 71 4.51 8.35 7.58
N ASP A 72 4.55 7.82 8.80
CA ASP A 72 3.76 8.33 9.92
C ASP A 72 4.18 9.77 10.25
N GLY A 73 5.47 10.08 10.21
CA GLY A 73 6.00 11.44 10.39
C GLY A 73 5.52 12.42 9.31
N ILE A 74 5.44 12.00 8.05
CA ILE A 74 4.85 12.80 6.97
C ILE A 74 3.37 13.06 7.29
N LYS A 75 2.59 12.03 7.60
CA LYS A 75 1.15 12.20 7.88
C LYS A 75 0.89 13.08 9.09
N ALA A 76 1.62 12.89 10.18
CA ALA A 76 1.40 13.60 11.43
C ALA A 76 1.88 15.05 11.41
N ARG A 77 2.92 15.38 10.62
CA ARG A 77 3.50 16.73 10.61
C ARG A 77 3.19 17.47 9.33
N HIS A 78 3.42 16.86 8.17
CA HIS A 78 3.30 17.57 6.90
C HIS A 78 1.84 17.93 6.58
N LEU A 79 0.91 16.99 6.74
CA LEU A 79 -0.52 17.25 6.48
C LEU A 79 -1.07 18.31 7.44
N SER A 80 -0.74 18.19 8.72
CA SER A 80 -1.23 19.11 9.76
C SER A 80 -0.60 20.50 9.65
N GLN A 81 0.67 20.61 9.27
CA GLN A 81 1.39 21.89 9.20
C GLN A 81 1.13 22.65 7.90
N TYR A 82 0.90 21.96 6.78
CA TYR A 82 0.82 22.61 5.46
C TYR A 82 -0.57 22.50 4.81
N HIS A 83 -1.45 21.64 5.30
CA HIS A 83 -2.73 21.36 4.64
C HIS A 83 -3.96 21.34 5.55
N GLU A 84 -3.79 21.63 6.84
CA GLU A 84 -4.87 21.63 7.86
C GLU A 84 -5.71 20.33 7.84
N GLU A 85 -5.17 19.26 7.28
CA GLU A 85 -5.86 18.01 7.07
C GLU A 85 -5.65 17.16 8.32
N GLN A 86 -6.54 17.32 9.30
CA GLN A 86 -6.62 16.45 10.47
C GLN A 86 -7.37 15.17 10.06
N ARG A 87 -6.66 14.04 10.14
CA ARG A 87 -7.16 12.72 9.75
C ARG A 87 -8.09 12.12 10.81
#